data_AF-A0A554J013-F1
#
_entry.id   AF-A0A554J013-F1
#
_cell.length_a   1.000
_cell.length_b   1.000
_cell.length_c   1.000
_cell.angle_alpha   90.00
_cell.angle_beta   90.00
_cell.angle_gamma   90.00
#
_symmetry.space_group_name_H-M   'P 1'
#
loop_
_entity.id
_entity.type
_entity.pdbx_description
1 polymer ?
#
loop_
_entity_poly.entity_id
_entity_poly.type
_entity_poly.pdbx_seq_one_letter_code
_entity_poly.pdbx_strand_id
1 'polypeptide(L)'
;MESKEISLKETYNRIGEEWHRDHQKDDWWVEGTDRFVSLLRPNALVLDVGCGGGTKSKYLMQKGLRVVGIDFSEKMVEIAQREVPTGTFHVCDLRDIGTLEHQFDGIFAQAVLLHVPKIEIPQTLTGMVGKLASGGYLYIAVK
;
A
#
# COMPACT_ATOMS: atom_id res chain seq x y z
N MET A 1 26.96 -16.04 20.07
CA MET A 1 26.82 -14.73 19.40
C MET A 1 25.49 -14.81 18.66
N GLU A 2 24.42 -14.32 19.27
CA GLU A 2 23.09 -14.32 18.63
C GLU A 2 23.16 -13.46 17.37
N SER A 3 22.85 -14.05 16.22
CA SER A 3 22.58 -13.29 15.01
C SER A 3 21.39 -12.39 15.31
N LYS A 4 21.58 -11.07 15.36
CA LYS A 4 20.45 -10.13 15.42
C LYS A 4 19.62 -10.36 14.18
N GLU A 5 18.42 -10.90 14.36
CA GLU A 5 17.43 -11.05 13.32
C GLU A 5 17.08 -9.64 12.81
N ILE A 6 17.34 -9.38 11.53
CA ILE A 6 17.10 -8.08 10.90
C ILE A 6 15.58 -7.94 10.76
N SER A 7 15.03 -6.81 11.18
CA SER A 7 13.59 -6.56 11.06
C SER A 7 13.16 -6.48 9.59
N LEU A 8 11.88 -6.70 9.33
CA LEU A 8 11.33 -6.58 7.96
C LEU A 8 11.52 -5.16 7.40
N LYS A 9 11.34 -4.14 8.24
CA LYS A 9 11.57 -2.73 7.88
C LYS A 9 13.01 -2.47 7.45
N GLU A 10 13.98 -2.94 8.22
CA GLU A 10 15.40 -2.82 7.87
C GLU A 10 15.73 -3.58 6.58
N THR A 11 15.09 -4.73 6.35
CA THR A 11 15.26 -5.50 5.11
C THR A 11 14.84 -4.69 3.90
N TYR A 12 13.62 -4.14 3.88
CA TYR A 12 13.15 -3.31 2.75
C TYR A 12 13.92 -2.00 2.60
N ASN A 13 14.35 -1.38 3.70
CA ASN A 13 15.24 -0.22 3.64
C ASN A 13 16.56 -0.54 2.93
N ARG A 14 17.09 -1.76 3.10
CA ARG A 14 18.33 -2.20 2.46
C ARG A 14 18.15 -2.58 0.99
N ILE A 15 17.08 -3.30 0.65
CA ILE A 15 16.90 -3.89 -0.70
C ILE A 15 15.97 -3.09 -1.62
N GLY A 16 15.44 -1.95 -1.17
CA GLY A 16 14.32 -1.26 -1.84
C GLY A 16 14.52 -0.98 -3.33
N GLU A 17 15.70 -0.53 -3.75
CA GLU A 17 16.00 -0.24 -5.17
C GLU A 17 16.03 -1.52 -6.03
N GLU A 18 16.63 -2.60 -5.51
CA GLU A 18 16.67 -3.90 -6.20
C GLU A 18 15.28 -4.50 -6.30
N TRP A 19 14.56 -4.54 -5.18
CA TRP A 19 13.18 -5.02 -5.15
C TRP A 19 12.29 -4.22 -6.11
N HIS A 20 12.37 -2.89 -6.08
CA HIS A 20 11.57 -2.04 -6.96
C HIS A 20 11.85 -2.31 -8.43
N ARG A 21 13.13 -2.45 -8.82
CA ARG A 21 13.55 -2.77 -10.19
C ARG A 21 13.06 -4.14 -10.65
N ASP A 22 13.22 -5.17 -9.82
CA ASP A 22 12.95 -6.55 -10.20
C ASP A 22 11.45 -6.82 -10.37
N HIS A 23 10.59 -6.09 -9.66
CA HIS A 23 9.13 -6.27 -9.68
C HIS A 23 8.40 -5.32 -10.64
N GLN A 24 9.12 -4.52 -11.46
CA GLN A 24 8.47 -3.62 -12.43
C GLN A 24 7.66 -4.34 -13.50
N LYS A 25 7.99 -5.61 -13.79
CA LYS A 25 7.38 -6.38 -14.87
C LYS A 25 6.21 -7.27 -14.41
N ASP A 26 5.93 -7.31 -13.11
CA ASP A 26 4.80 -8.07 -12.59
C ASP A 26 3.49 -7.48 -13.11
N ASP A 27 2.59 -8.32 -13.62
CA ASP A 27 1.29 -7.91 -14.19
C ASP A 27 0.09 -8.64 -13.56
N TRP A 28 0.33 -9.68 -12.75
CA TRP A 28 -0.72 -10.49 -12.10
C TRP A 28 -1.71 -9.68 -11.25
N TRP A 29 -1.32 -8.48 -10.82
CA TRP A 29 -2.15 -7.57 -10.03
C TRP A 29 -3.15 -6.74 -10.87
N VAL A 30 -2.96 -6.65 -12.19
CA VAL A 30 -3.69 -5.71 -13.06
C VAL A 30 -5.18 -6.00 -13.11
N GLU A 31 -5.59 -7.25 -13.36
CA GLU A 31 -7.00 -7.62 -13.49
C GLU A 31 -7.79 -7.33 -12.20
N GLY A 32 -7.23 -7.73 -11.06
CA GLY A 32 -7.83 -7.47 -9.75
C GLY A 32 -7.93 -5.98 -9.44
N THR A 33 -6.89 -5.21 -9.79
CA THR A 33 -6.90 -3.76 -9.65
C THR A 33 -7.97 -3.11 -10.53
N ASP A 34 -8.12 -3.52 -11.80
CA ASP A 34 -9.16 -2.97 -12.69
C ASP A 34 -10.57 -3.27 -12.16
N ARG A 35 -10.79 -4.46 -11.60
CA ARG A 35 -12.06 -4.79 -10.94
C ARG A 35 -12.31 -3.88 -9.73
N PHE A 36 -11.31 -3.65 -8.89
CA PHE A 36 -11.44 -2.73 -7.76
C PHE A 36 -11.76 -1.30 -8.21
N VAL A 37 -11.04 -0.79 -9.21
CA VAL A 37 -11.28 0.54 -9.79
C VAL A 37 -12.72 0.66 -10.31
N SER A 38 -13.27 -0.39 -10.92
CA SER A 38 -14.65 -0.37 -11.45
C SER A 38 -15.75 -0.20 -10.39
N LEU A 39 -15.45 -0.47 -9.12
CA LEU A 39 -16.37 -0.28 -8.00
C LEU A 39 -16.39 1.16 -7.47
N LEU A 40 -15.37 1.94 -7.82
CA LEU A 40 -15.16 3.28 -7.29
C LEU A 40 -15.77 4.35 -8.20
N ARG A 41 -16.27 5.42 -7.57
CA ARG A 41 -16.67 6.63 -8.29
C ARG A 41 -15.45 7.35 -8.90
N PRO A 42 -15.64 8.14 -9.97
CA PRO A 42 -14.58 9.00 -10.49
C PRO A 42 -13.97 9.90 -9.40
N ASN A 43 -12.65 10.12 -9.44
CA ASN A 43 -11.90 10.92 -8.46
C ASN A 43 -11.98 10.44 -6.99
N ALA A 44 -12.40 9.19 -6.76
CA ALA A 44 -12.40 8.56 -5.44
C ALA A 44 -11.00 8.63 -4.79
N LEU A 45 -10.99 8.84 -3.46
CA LEU A 45 -9.78 8.85 -2.66
C LEU A 45 -9.44 7.43 -2.20
N VAL A 46 -8.29 6.92 -2.62
CA VAL A 46 -7.82 5.58 -2.29
C VAL A 46 -6.56 5.65 -1.43
N LEU A 47 -6.52 4.80 -0.39
CA LEU A 47 -5.32 4.50 0.37
C LEU A 47 -4.64 3.25 -0.23
N ASP A 48 -3.40 3.40 -0.68
CA ASP A 48 -2.53 2.27 -1.10
C ASP A 48 -1.65 1.84 0.08
N VAL A 49 -1.98 0.69 0.68
CA VAL A 49 -1.35 0.16 1.88
C VAL A 49 -0.18 -0.75 1.51
N GLY A 50 1.03 -0.38 1.92
CA GLY A 50 2.25 -1.03 1.45
C GLY A 50 2.54 -0.63 0.01
N CYS A 51 2.57 0.68 -0.26
CA CYS A 51 2.66 1.20 -1.62
C CYS A 51 4.00 0.86 -2.31
N GLY A 52 5.01 0.42 -1.56
CA GLY A 52 6.36 0.16 -2.08
C GLY A 52 6.89 1.39 -2.81
N GLY A 53 7.59 1.18 -3.92
CA GLY A 53 8.06 2.26 -4.80
C GLY A 53 6.98 2.92 -5.69
N GLY A 54 5.68 2.77 -5.38
CA GLY A 54 4.61 3.56 -5.99
C GLY A 54 4.10 3.09 -7.36
N THR A 55 4.57 1.97 -7.92
CA THR A 55 4.13 1.46 -9.23
C THR A 55 2.62 1.28 -9.33
N LYS A 56 2.01 0.67 -8.30
CA LYS A 56 0.55 0.43 -8.24
C LYS A 56 -0.22 1.72 -7.96
N SER A 57 0.33 2.60 -7.11
CA SER A 57 -0.24 3.93 -6.87
C SER A 57 -0.32 4.75 -8.16
N LYS A 58 0.74 4.74 -8.97
CA LYS A 58 0.78 5.40 -10.29
C LYS A 58 -0.29 4.84 -11.23
N TYR A 59 -0.46 3.52 -11.26
CA TYR A 59 -1.50 2.88 -12.07
C TYR A 59 -2.90 3.31 -11.65
N LEU A 60 -3.20 3.32 -10.34
CA LEU A 60 -4.47 3.81 -9.80
C LEU A 60 -4.71 5.29 -10.16
N MET A 61 -3.68 6.14 -10.07
CA MET A 61 -3.77 7.55 -10.48
C MET A 61 -4.05 7.71 -11.97
N GLN A 62 -3.44 6.89 -12.83
CA GLN A 62 -3.71 6.89 -14.28
C GLN A 62 -5.16 6.48 -14.62
N LYS A 63 -5.83 5.74 -13.72
CA LYS A 63 -7.25 5.42 -13.82
C LYS A 63 -8.17 6.54 -13.29
N GLY A 64 -7.62 7.69 -12.91
CA GLY A 64 -8.37 8.86 -12.46
C GLY A 64 -8.73 8.85 -10.97
N LEU A 65 -8.03 8.06 -10.16
CA LEU A 65 -8.21 8.04 -8.70
C LEU A 65 -7.23 9.00 -8.03
N ARG A 66 -7.62 9.53 -6.86
CA ARG A 66 -6.71 10.27 -5.98
C ARG A 66 -6.09 9.27 -5.02
N VAL A 67 -4.77 9.21 -4.94
CA VAL A 67 -4.08 8.18 -4.15
C VAL A 67 -3.22 8.81 -3.06
N VAL A 68 -3.35 8.26 -1.85
CA VAL A 68 -2.40 8.42 -0.75
C VAL A 68 -1.76 7.06 -0.53
N GLY A 69 -0.43 6.98 -0.59
CA GLY A 69 0.31 5.75 -0.32
C GLY A 69 0.96 5.75 1.06
N ILE A 70 0.95 4.61 1.73
CA ILE A 70 1.72 4.39 2.95
C ILE A 70 2.62 3.18 2.83
N ASP A 71 3.82 3.27 3.38
CA ASP A 71 4.74 2.15 3.54
C ASP A 71 5.53 2.32 4.85
N PHE A 72 5.87 1.23 5.54
CA PHE A 72 6.67 1.33 6.77
C PHE A 72 8.14 1.64 6.47
N SER A 73 8.60 1.41 5.24
CA SER A 73 9.99 1.58 4.80
C SER A 73 10.22 3.01 4.28
N GLU A 74 11.14 3.73 4.94
CA GLU A 74 11.59 5.05 4.48
C GLU A 74 12.12 4.99 3.05
N LYS A 75 12.89 3.94 2.72
CA LYS A 75 13.47 3.81 1.39
C LYS A 75 12.41 3.59 0.30
N MET A 76 11.38 2.81 0.59
CA MET A 76 10.27 2.61 -0.35
C MET A 76 9.51 3.92 -0.61
N VAL A 77 9.23 4.68 0.44
CA VAL A 77 8.58 6.00 0.30
C VAL A 77 9.44 6.98 -0.48
N GLU A 78 10.75 7.02 -0.24
CA GLU A 78 11.70 7.82 -1.03
C GLU A 78 11.64 7.46 -2.52
N ILE A 79 11.63 6.17 -2.85
CA ILE A 79 11.50 5.67 -4.23
C ILE A 79 10.13 6.10 -4.81
N ALA A 80 9.03 5.91 -4.08
CA ALA A 80 7.69 6.28 -4.55
C ALA A 80 7.57 7.77 -4.88
N GLN A 81 8.11 8.64 -4.02
CA GLN A 81 8.14 10.08 -4.24
C GLN A 81 8.97 10.47 -5.47
N ARG A 82 10.07 9.75 -5.73
CA ARG A 82 10.90 9.95 -6.93
C ARG A 82 10.20 9.50 -8.22
N GLU A 83 9.59 8.32 -8.21
CA GLU A 83 8.97 7.72 -9.40
C GLU A 83 7.58 8.30 -9.71
N VAL A 84 6.92 8.85 -8.70
CA VAL A 84 5.57 9.42 -8.77
C VAL A 84 5.55 10.79 -8.06
N PRO A 85 6.23 11.82 -8.60
CA PRO A 85 6.40 13.12 -7.93
C PRO A 85 5.10 13.90 -7.71
N THR A 86 4.02 13.51 -8.36
CA THR A 86 2.67 14.09 -8.18
C THR A 86 1.83 13.34 -7.13
N GLY A 87 2.34 12.24 -6.59
CA GLY A 87 1.64 11.42 -5.58
C GLY A 87 1.94 11.88 -4.15
N THR A 88 1.07 11.47 -3.23
CA THR A 88 1.23 11.74 -1.79
C THR A 88 1.61 10.44 -1.09
N PHE A 89 2.81 10.40 -0.50
CA PHE A 89 3.34 9.20 0.15
C PHE A 89 3.88 9.51 1.54
N HIS A 90 3.57 8.63 2.51
CA HIS A 90 3.98 8.77 3.90
C HIS A 90 4.64 7.50 4.42
N VAL A 91 5.68 7.68 5.26
CA VAL A 91 6.21 6.60 6.07
C VAL A 91 5.22 6.33 7.20
N CYS A 92 4.54 5.20 7.15
CA CYS A 92 3.51 4.84 8.12
C CYS A 92 3.38 3.31 8.16
N ASP A 93 3.41 2.76 9.37
CA ASP A 93 3.09 1.36 9.59
C ASP A 93 1.58 1.17 9.46
N LEU A 94 1.19 0.11 8.76
CA LEU A 94 -0.20 -0.34 8.62
C LEU A 94 -0.93 -0.47 9.98
N ARG A 95 -0.22 -0.82 11.06
CA ARG A 95 -0.79 -0.92 12.41
C ARG A 95 -1.17 0.44 12.98
N ASP A 96 -0.58 1.51 12.47
CA ASP A 96 -0.84 2.90 12.86
C ASP A 96 -1.81 3.61 11.87
N ILE A 97 -2.47 2.87 10.98
CA ILE A 97 -3.40 3.42 9.96
C ILE A 97 -4.53 4.30 10.55
N GLY A 98 -4.88 4.07 11.82
CA GLY A 98 -5.84 4.89 12.57
C GLY A 98 -5.43 6.35 12.73
N THR A 99 -4.13 6.65 12.63
CA THR A 99 -3.56 8.00 12.79
C THR A 99 -3.74 8.89 11.57
N LEU A 100 -4.07 8.31 10.41
CA LEU A 100 -4.32 9.09 9.20
C LEU A 100 -5.57 9.97 9.40
N GLU A 101 -5.59 11.17 8.83
CA GLU A 101 -6.73 12.10 9.05
C GLU A 101 -7.95 11.74 8.20
N HIS A 102 -7.74 11.20 6.99
CA HIS A 102 -8.80 11.01 6.00
C HIS A 102 -9.57 9.70 6.18
N GLN A 103 -10.84 9.70 5.77
CA GLN A 103 -11.55 8.48 5.38
C GLN A 103 -11.40 8.29 3.87
N PHE A 104 -11.35 7.04 3.43
CA PHE A 104 -11.04 6.66 2.05
C PHE A 104 -12.24 6.00 1.37
N ASP A 105 -12.51 6.38 0.13
CA ASP A 105 -13.52 5.71 -0.71
C ASP A 105 -13.09 4.27 -1.07
N GLY A 106 -11.78 4.00 -1.04
CA GLY A 106 -11.26 2.65 -1.15
C GLY A 106 -9.93 2.46 -0.42
N ILE A 107 -9.69 1.25 0.06
CA ILE A 107 -8.39 0.84 0.61
C ILE A 107 -7.88 -0.33 -0.22
N PHE A 108 -6.68 -0.16 -0.78
CA PHE A 108 -6.03 -1.10 -1.67
C PHE A 108 -4.82 -1.71 -0.96
N ALA A 109 -4.89 -3.01 -0.67
CA ALA A 109 -3.85 -3.74 0.06
C ALA A 109 -3.35 -4.92 -0.80
N GLN A 110 -2.28 -4.69 -1.56
CA GLN A 110 -1.75 -5.66 -2.54
C GLN A 110 -0.44 -6.27 -2.06
N ALA A 111 -0.47 -7.55 -1.70
CA ALA A 111 0.64 -8.34 -1.17
C ALA A 111 1.23 -7.83 0.16
N VAL A 112 0.49 -7.02 0.93
CA VAL A 112 0.98 -6.47 2.22
C VAL A 112 0.69 -7.38 3.42
N LEU A 113 -0.47 -8.05 3.46
CA LEU A 113 -0.87 -8.86 4.62
C LEU A 113 -0.02 -10.14 4.80
N LEU A 114 0.74 -10.54 3.79
CA LEU A 114 1.72 -11.63 3.85
C LEU A 114 2.81 -11.37 4.91
N HIS A 115 3.02 -10.11 5.25
CA HIS A 115 4.04 -9.63 6.17
C HIS A 115 3.53 -9.37 7.59
N VAL A 116 2.22 -9.52 7.82
CA VAL A 116 1.58 -9.27 9.11
C VAL A 116 1.43 -10.60 9.85
N PRO A 117 1.83 -10.71 11.13
CA PRO A 117 1.59 -11.90 11.92
C PRO A 117 0.11 -12.27 11.92
N LYS A 118 -0.22 -13.55 11.73
CA LYS A 118 -1.60 -14.03 11.61
C LYS A 118 -2.51 -13.59 12.77
N ILE A 119 -1.96 -13.48 13.98
CA ILE A 119 -2.67 -13.05 15.18
C ILE A 119 -3.07 -11.56 15.15
N GLU A 120 -2.34 -10.74 14.40
CA GLU A 120 -2.58 -9.30 14.26
C GLU A 120 -3.57 -8.97 13.12
N ILE A 121 -3.77 -9.89 12.16
CA ILE A 121 -4.63 -9.70 10.98
C ILE A 121 -6.05 -9.18 11.34
N PRO A 122 -6.78 -9.72 12.35
CA PRO A 122 -8.10 -9.20 12.69
C PRO A 122 -8.08 -7.72 13.10
N GLN A 123 -7.08 -7.30 13.89
CA GLN A 123 -6.94 -5.91 14.32
C GLN A 123 -6.53 -5.01 13.15
N THR A 124 -5.62 -5.50 12.30
CA THR A 124 -5.22 -4.82 11.06
C THR A 124 -6.41 -4.59 10.12
N LEU A 125 -7.26 -5.61 9.91
CA LEU A 125 -8.47 -5.49 9.11
C LEU A 125 -9.46 -4.50 9.72
N THR A 126 -9.63 -4.54 11.05
CA THR A 126 -10.48 -3.58 11.77
C THR A 126 -9.99 -2.15 11.57
N GLY A 127 -8.66 -1.93 11.64
CA GLY A 127 -8.05 -0.63 11.37
C GLY A 127 -8.32 -0.14 9.96
N MET A 128 -8.13 -0.99 8.95
CA MET A 128 -8.45 -0.65 7.55
C MET A 128 -9.93 -0.33 7.39
N VAL A 129 -10.84 -1.19 7.84
CA VAL A 129 -12.28 -0.97 7.72
C VAL A 129 -12.72 0.32 8.42
N GLY A 130 -12.13 0.64 9.58
CA GLY A 130 -12.40 1.88 10.32
C GLY A 130 -11.97 3.16 9.58
N LYS A 131 -11.18 3.04 8.51
CA LYS A 131 -10.75 4.16 7.66
C LYS A 131 -11.51 4.24 6.34
N LEU A 132 -12.42 3.30 6.06
CA LEU A 132 -13.31 3.40 4.90
C LEU A 132 -14.38 4.47 5.16
N ALA A 133 -14.62 5.29 4.15
CA ALA A 133 -15.83 6.10 4.08
C ALA A 133 -17.07 5.19 3.96
N SER A 134 -18.25 5.75 4.26
CA SER A 134 -19.52 5.03 4.08
C SER A 134 -19.67 4.54 2.63
N GLY A 135 -19.89 3.24 2.46
CA GLY A 135 -19.98 2.60 1.15
C GLY A 135 -18.63 2.36 0.45
N GLY A 136 -17.50 2.59 1.14
CA GLY A 136 -16.17 2.35 0.59
C GLY A 136 -15.83 0.87 0.45
N TYR A 137 -14.83 0.59 -0.38
CA TYR A 137 -14.40 -0.78 -0.71
C TYR A 137 -13.01 -1.10 -0.17
N LEU A 138 -12.86 -2.26 0.47
CA LEU A 138 -11.56 -2.84 0.80
C LEU A 138 -11.19 -3.88 -0.25
N TYR A 139 -10.05 -3.68 -0.91
CA TYR A 139 -9.41 -4.66 -1.77
C TYR A 139 -8.22 -5.26 -1.07
N ILE A 140 -8.21 -6.59 -0.99
CA ILE A 140 -7.07 -7.37 -0.48
C ILE A 140 -6.73 -8.41 -1.53
N ALA A 141 -5.46 -8.48 -1.89
CA ALA A 141 -4.94 -9.60 -2.62
C ALA A 141 -3.60 -10.04 -2.02
N VAL A 142 -3.44 -11.35 -1.94
CA VAL A 142 -2.25 -12.06 -1.47
C VAL A 142 -1.92 -13.08 -2.54
N LYS A 143 -0.62 -13.27 -2.80
CA LYS A 143 -0.13 -14.27 -3.75
C LYS A 143 0.04 -15.61 -3.05
#